data_AF-A0A972LGV2-F1
#
_entry.id   AF-A0A972LGV2-F1
#
_cell.length_a   1.000
_cell.length_b   1.000
_cell.length_c   1.000
_cell.angle_alpha   90.00
_cell.angle_beta   90.00
_cell.angle_gamma   90.00
#
_symmetry.space_group_name_H-M   'P 1'
#
loop_
_entity.id
_entity.type
_entity.pdbx_description
1 polymer ?
#
loop_
_entity_poly.entity_id
_entity_poly.type
_entity_poly.pdbx_seq_one_letter_code
_entity_poly.pdbx_strand_id
1 'polypeptide(L)'
;MATNAWTVHYVHEDPTSPGELVDAGTQNLTFGQNGELTNDNSSTAISFTFGSGILAPQNIYFNYGTGTAEGGTGLDGTSQYASEFAVTNLTQDGYAAGALKNINIEQNGIITGIFTNGQTRIIGQIALAKFAAPTELTKIGRNLYGESYSSGQPIVGAASSGGLGRVLSNTLEISNVDLAEEFIKMISAQRGFQANSRIITTTDDLLQELVNLKR
;
A
#
# COMPACT_ATOMS: atom_id res chain seq x y z
N MET A 1 5.29 15.76 54.26
CA MET A 1 4.47 15.13 53.22
C MET A 1 5.43 14.44 52.28
N ALA A 2 5.23 13.16 51.97
CA ALA A 2 6.14 12.43 51.09
C ALA A 2 6.21 13.16 49.74
N THR A 3 7.41 13.29 49.20
CA THR A 3 7.60 13.90 47.89
C THR A 3 6.99 12.95 46.85
N ASN A 4 5.96 13.39 46.14
CA ASN A 4 5.35 12.65 45.02
C ASN A 4 6.27 12.71 43.78
N ALA A 5 7.52 12.34 43.97
CA ALA A 5 8.55 12.34 42.94
C ALA A 5 9.33 11.04 42.98
N TRP A 6 9.56 10.46 41.81
CA TRP A 6 10.30 9.23 41.62
C TRP A 6 11.45 9.49 40.66
N THR A 7 12.64 9.00 41.01
CA THR A 7 13.77 8.95 40.08
C THR A 7 13.86 7.55 39.52
N VAL A 8 13.62 7.43 38.22
CA VAL A 8 13.79 6.20 37.46
C VAL A 8 15.24 6.11 37.03
N HIS A 9 15.87 4.96 37.25
CA HIS A 9 17.22 4.65 36.81
C HIS A 9 17.16 3.65 35.67
N TYR A 10 17.88 3.93 34.58
CA TYR A 10 17.97 3.04 33.43
C TYR A 10 19.32 2.36 33.42
N VAL A 11 19.32 1.03 33.49
CA VAL A 11 20.56 0.25 33.47
C VAL A 11 20.57 -0.67 32.26
N HIS A 12 21.74 -0.89 31.68
CA HIS A 12 21.96 -1.90 30.65
C HIS A 12 23.21 -2.71 30.95
N GLU A 13 23.33 -3.88 30.34
CA GLU A 13 24.51 -4.72 30.49
C GLU A 13 25.70 -4.13 29.71
N ASP A 14 26.89 -4.18 30.30
CA ASP A 14 28.13 -3.74 29.63
C ASP A 14 28.43 -4.69 28.45
N PRO A 15 28.50 -4.17 27.21
CA PRO A 15 28.79 -5.00 26.04
C PRO A 15 30.18 -5.65 26.06
N THR A 16 31.10 -5.14 26.88
CA THR A 16 32.48 -5.66 27.02
C THR A 16 32.64 -6.63 28.19
N SER A 17 31.67 -6.65 29.13
CA SER A 17 31.71 -7.46 30.34
C SER A 17 30.32 -8.02 30.67
N PRO A 18 29.95 -9.19 30.11
CA PRO A 18 28.64 -9.79 30.38
C PRO A 18 28.42 -10.03 31.88
N GLY A 19 27.25 -9.61 32.38
CA GLY A 19 26.84 -9.68 33.79
C GLY A 19 27.03 -8.40 34.61
N GLU A 20 27.79 -7.41 34.12
CA GLU A 20 27.93 -6.10 34.77
C GLU A 20 26.89 -5.11 34.24
N LEU A 21 26.21 -4.40 35.15
CA LEU A 21 25.21 -3.38 34.79
C LEU A 21 25.82 -1.99 34.84
N VAL A 22 25.59 -1.22 33.79
CA VAL A 22 26.01 0.18 33.64
C VAL A 22 24.78 1.08 33.69
N ASP A 23 24.87 2.18 34.41
CA ASP A 23 23.84 3.22 34.46
C ASP A 23 23.87 4.07 33.17
N ALA A 24 22.75 4.10 32.45
CA ALA A 24 22.57 4.91 31.24
C ALA A 24 22.06 6.32 31.55
N GLY A 25 21.52 6.55 32.75
CA GLY A 25 20.96 7.83 33.16
C GLY A 25 19.66 7.69 33.93
N THR A 26 19.09 8.85 34.26
CA THR A 26 17.89 8.94 35.10
C THR A 26 16.82 9.83 34.50
N GLN A 27 15.58 9.56 34.89
CA GLN A 27 14.41 10.36 34.53
C GLN A 27 13.57 10.58 35.79
N ASN A 28 13.10 11.81 35.99
CA ASN A 28 12.31 12.16 37.16
C ASN A 28 10.83 12.21 36.78
N LEU A 29 10.03 11.41 37.47
CA LEU A 29 8.57 11.43 37.40
C LEU A 29 8.03 12.21 38.59
N THR A 30 7.08 13.09 38.34
CA THR A 30 6.40 13.86 39.38
C THR A 30 4.90 13.66 39.29
N PHE A 31 4.24 13.49 40.43
CA PHE A 31 2.81 13.22 40.52
C PHE A 31 2.09 14.28 41.36
N GLY A 32 0.84 14.55 41.01
CA GLY A 32 -0.08 15.40 41.76
C GLY A 32 -0.58 14.72 43.04
N GLN A 33 -1.44 15.41 43.79
CA GLN A 33 -1.99 14.89 45.04
C GLN A 33 -3.05 13.80 44.82
N ASN A 34 -3.63 13.72 43.63
CA ASN A 34 -4.64 12.72 43.27
C ASN A 34 -4.05 11.55 42.47
N GLY A 35 -2.71 11.41 42.44
CA GLY A 35 -2.01 10.30 41.77
C GLY A 35 -1.83 10.47 40.26
N GLU A 36 -2.26 11.60 39.69
CA GLU A 36 -2.06 11.98 38.30
C GLU A 36 -0.59 12.32 38.02
N LEU A 37 -0.06 11.93 36.87
CA LEU A 37 1.25 12.34 36.40
C LEU A 37 1.26 13.84 36.08
N THR A 38 2.21 14.57 36.64
CA THR A 38 2.38 16.00 36.39
C THR A 38 3.41 16.25 35.30
N ASN A 39 4.56 15.58 35.37
CA ASN A 39 5.65 15.69 34.41
C ASN A 39 6.52 14.43 34.49
N ASP A 40 6.90 13.87 33.35
CA ASP A 40 7.82 12.75 33.24
C ASP A 40 9.19 13.13 32.65
N ASN A 41 9.38 14.35 32.15
CA ASN A 41 10.58 14.80 31.45
C ASN A 41 10.95 13.93 30.23
N SER A 42 9.95 13.35 29.56
CA SER A 42 10.10 12.47 28.40
C SER A 42 10.75 13.10 27.17
N SER A 43 10.95 14.43 27.16
CA SER A 43 11.70 15.14 26.11
C SER A 43 13.22 14.91 26.18
N THR A 44 13.74 14.37 27.29
CA THR A 44 15.16 14.04 27.45
C THR A 44 15.39 12.58 27.07
N ALA A 45 16.24 12.34 26.06
CA ALA A 45 16.60 10.97 25.68
C ALA A 45 17.62 10.37 26.65
N ILE A 46 17.46 9.08 26.92
CA ILE A 46 18.47 8.25 27.58
C ILE A 46 19.33 7.60 26.50
N SER A 47 20.65 7.75 26.60
CA SER A 47 21.59 7.27 25.60
C SER A 47 22.14 5.92 26.00
N PHE A 48 21.91 4.89 25.19
CA PHE A 48 22.40 3.53 25.42
C PHE A 48 23.55 3.19 24.48
N THR A 49 24.56 2.50 25.00
CA THR A 49 25.72 2.03 24.21
C THR A 49 25.80 0.51 24.24
N PHE A 50 25.16 -0.15 23.27
CA PHE A 50 25.08 -1.61 23.23
C PHE A 50 26.30 -2.31 22.59
N GLY A 51 27.44 -1.63 22.45
CA GLY A 51 28.72 -2.26 22.08
C GLY A 51 29.09 -2.32 20.59
N SER A 52 30.03 -3.22 20.28
CA SER A 52 30.68 -3.31 18.96
C SER A 52 29.74 -3.83 17.88
N GLY A 53 29.36 -2.93 16.95
CA GLY A 53 28.44 -3.21 15.85
C GLY A 53 27.46 -2.07 15.58
N ILE A 54 27.35 -1.12 16.51
CA ILE A 54 26.51 0.07 16.38
C ILE A 54 27.40 1.29 16.11
N LEU A 55 27.05 2.08 15.09
CA LEU A 55 27.85 3.23 14.64
C LEU A 55 27.73 4.47 15.56
N ALA A 56 26.74 4.51 16.44
CA ALA A 56 26.49 5.59 17.39
C ALA A 56 25.66 5.11 18.59
N PRO A 57 25.72 5.78 19.76
CA PRO A 57 24.79 5.54 20.86
C PRO A 57 23.33 5.65 20.41
N GLN A 58 22.46 4.78 20.92
CA GLN A 58 21.04 4.82 20.64
C GLN A 58 20.33 5.68 21.69
N ASN A 59 19.70 6.76 21.24
CA ASN A 59 18.89 7.62 22.08
C ASN A 59 17.46 7.06 22.16
N ILE A 60 17.00 6.71 23.35
CA ILE A 60 15.66 6.17 23.61
C ILE A 60 14.92 7.16 24.49
N TYR A 61 13.68 7.49 24.09
CA TYR A 61 12.77 8.32 24.87
C TYR A 61 11.80 7.40 25.62
N PHE A 62 11.78 7.50 26.95
CA PHE A 62 10.79 6.79 27.76
C PHE A 62 9.63 7.74 28.07
N ASN A 63 8.46 7.37 27.55
CA ASN A 63 7.22 8.12 27.77
C ASN A 63 6.38 7.37 28.82
N TYR A 64 6.04 8.05 29.91
CA TYR A 64 5.24 7.52 31.00
C TYR A 64 3.80 8.07 31.01
N GLY A 65 3.37 8.80 30.00
CA GLY A 65 2.05 9.43 29.88
C GLY A 65 2.16 10.91 29.51
N THR A 66 1.03 11.58 29.29
CA THR A 66 1.00 13.03 29.08
C THR A 66 0.71 13.73 30.41
N GLY A 67 1.74 14.38 30.95
CA GLY A 67 1.64 15.05 32.24
C GLY A 67 0.68 16.25 32.22
N THR A 68 0.10 16.59 33.37
CA THR A 68 -0.73 17.81 33.50
C THR A 68 0.03 19.10 33.20
N ALA A 69 1.34 19.13 33.43
CA ALA A 69 2.21 20.27 33.07
C ALA A 69 2.45 20.37 31.55
N GLU A 70 2.19 19.30 30.80
CA GLU A 70 2.35 19.20 29.35
C GLU A 70 1.01 19.39 28.61
N GLY A 71 -0.07 19.68 29.35
CA GLY A 71 -1.42 19.85 28.82
C GLY A 71 -2.25 18.56 28.74
N GLY A 72 -1.74 17.45 29.27
CA GLY A 72 -2.47 16.17 29.39
C GLY A 72 -3.34 16.08 30.64
N THR A 73 -4.03 14.94 30.79
CA THR A 73 -4.81 14.63 32.01
C THR A 73 -3.97 13.98 33.11
N GLY A 74 -2.76 13.49 32.79
CA GLY A 74 -1.90 12.76 33.72
C GLY A 74 -2.38 11.36 34.09
N LEU A 75 -3.39 10.82 33.38
CA LEU A 75 -4.03 9.52 33.68
C LEU A 75 -3.96 8.53 32.50
N ASP A 76 -3.36 8.93 31.40
CA ASP A 76 -3.19 8.14 30.18
C ASP A 76 -1.96 7.22 30.19
N GLY A 77 -1.12 7.34 31.22
CA GLY A 77 0.04 6.49 31.44
C GLY A 77 0.20 6.04 32.88
N THR A 78 1.35 6.36 33.47
CA THR A 78 1.73 5.97 34.82
C THR A 78 0.97 6.82 35.82
N SER A 79 0.48 6.18 36.89
CA SER A 79 -0.21 6.85 37.99
C SER A 79 0.38 6.40 39.33
N GLN A 80 0.24 7.24 40.34
CA GLN A 80 0.68 6.95 41.69
C GLN A 80 -0.53 6.83 42.62
N TYR A 81 -0.97 5.59 42.83
CA TYR A 81 -2.01 5.27 43.81
C TYR A 81 -1.45 4.42 44.94
N ALA A 82 -2.18 4.36 46.06
CA ALA A 82 -1.87 3.51 47.20
C ALA A 82 -2.23 2.04 46.92
N SER A 83 -1.63 1.47 45.88
CA SER A 83 -1.76 0.07 45.47
C SER A 83 -0.38 -0.55 45.27
N GLU A 84 -0.34 -1.87 45.12
CA GLU A 84 0.88 -2.56 44.68
C GLU A 84 1.29 -2.09 43.29
N PHE A 85 2.60 -2.06 43.03
CA PHE A 85 3.16 -1.70 41.72
C PHE A 85 2.82 -2.78 40.70
N ALA A 86 2.31 -2.37 39.53
CA ALA A 86 2.07 -3.26 38.41
C ALA A 86 2.33 -2.54 37.08
N VAL A 87 2.97 -3.24 36.15
CA VAL A 87 3.12 -2.77 34.75
C VAL A 87 1.94 -3.30 33.96
N THR A 88 1.08 -2.39 33.49
CA THR A 88 -0.15 -2.74 32.75
C THR A 88 0.07 -2.80 31.25
N ASN A 89 0.97 -1.97 30.72
CA ASN A 89 1.30 -1.91 29.30
C ASN A 89 2.76 -1.47 29.10
N LEU A 90 3.41 -2.04 28.08
CA LEU A 90 4.74 -1.66 27.65
C LEU A 90 4.78 -1.77 26.12
N THR A 91 5.15 -0.67 25.46
CA THR A 91 5.26 -0.60 24.00
C THR A 91 6.61 -0.02 23.61
N GLN A 92 7.12 -0.42 22.44
CA GLN A 92 8.31 0.15 21.83
C GLN A 92 8.10 0.33 20.33
N ASP A 93 8.78 1.29 19.74
CA ASP A 93 8.74 1.58 18.30
C ASP A 93 9.90 0.95 17.51
N GLY A 94 10.88 0.35 18.20
CA GLY A 94 12.00 -0.36 17.61
C GLY A 94 11.63 -1.72 17.01
N TYR A 95 12.19 -2.03 15.84
CA TYR A 95 12.05 -3.32 15.17
C TYR A 95 13.35 -3.75 14.50
N ALA A 96 13.61 -5.06 14.48
CA ALA A 96 14.76 -5.62 13.78
C ALA A 96 14.65 -5.43 12.26
N ALA A 97 15.78 -5.50 11.55
CA ALA A 97 15.77 -5.54 10.09
C ALA A 97 14.93 -6.71 9.57
N GLY A 98 14.15 -6.46 8.51
CA GLY A 98 13.27 -7.46 7.90
C GLY A 98 13.41 -7.47 6.39
N ALA A 99 13.24 -8.64 5.79
CA ALA A 99 13.13 -8.79 4.35
C ALA A 99 11.66 -8.80 3.92
N LEU A 100 11.38 -8.45 2.67
CA LEU A 100 10.04 -8.51 2.12
C LEU A 100 9.60 -9.99 2.05
N LYS A 101 8.50 -10.32 2.74
CA LYS A 101 7.94 -11.67 2.79
C LYS A 101 6.77 -11.84 1.84
N ASN A 102 5.88 -10.85 1.79
CA ASN A 102 4.68 -10.90 0.97
C ASN A 102 4.30 -9.51 0.46
N ILE A 103 3.51 -9.48 -0.61
CA ILE A 103 2.93 -8.26 -1.17
C ILE A 103 1.41 -8.43 -1.19
N ASN A 104 0.71 -7.42 -0.71
CA ASN A 104 -0.73 -7.29 -0.86
C ASN A 104 -1.04 -6.05 -1.72
N ILE A 105 -2.03 -6.16 -2.60
CA ILE A 105 -2.48 -5.05 -3.44
C ILE A 105 -3.95 -4.79 -3.09
N GLU A 106 -4.21 -3.60 -2.56
CA GLU A 106 -5.55 -3.18 -2.17
C GLU A 106 -6.36 -2.67 -3.38
N GLN A 107 -7.68 -2.54 -3.20
CA GLN A 107 -8.59 -2.13 -4.28
C GLN A 107 -8.37 -0.68 -4.75
N ASN A 108 -7.80 0.16 -3.89
CA ASN A 108 -7.35 1.53 -4.18
C ASN A 108 -5.99 1.57 -4.92
N GLY A 109 -5.44 0.39 -5.27
CA GLY A 109 -4.15 0.24 -5.95
C GLY A 109 -2.93 0.40 -5.05
N ILE A 110 -3.10 0.57 -3.72
CA ILE A 110 -1.99 0.64 -2.78
C ILE A 110 -1.32 -0.72 -2.68
N ILE A 111 0.00 -0.74 -2.83
CA ILE A 111 0.84 -1.91 -2.72
C ILE A 111 1.47 -1.90 -1.33
N THR A 112 1.09 -2.87 -0.53
CA THR A 112 1.51 -3.02 0.86
C THR A 112 2.43 -4.23 0.99
N GLY A 113 3.67 -3.99 1.42
CA GLY A 113 4.67 -5.01 1.69
C GLY A 113 4.59 -5.49 3.14
N ILE A 114 4.56 -6.80 3.32
CA ILE A 114 4.60 -7.47 4.63
C ILE A 114 6.02 -8.01 4.81
N PHE A 115 6.69 -7.59 5.88
CA PHE A 115 8.09 -7.91 6.14
C PHE A 115 8.24 -9.03 7.19
N THR A 116 9.40 -9.69 7.20
CA THR A 116 9.70 -10.79 8.14
C THR A 116 9.79 -10.34 9.60
N ASN A 117 10.01 -9.04 9.85
CA ASN A 117 10.04 -8.43 11.18
C ASN A 117 8.64 -8.07 11.71
N GLY A 118 7.57 -8.53 11.05
CA GLY A 118 6.18 -8.28 11.43
C GLY A 118 5.65 -6.90 11.01
N GLN A 119 6.52 -6.04 10.47
CA GLN A 119 6.11 -4.72 10.01
C GLN A 119 5.41 -4.80 8.65
N THR A 120 4.45 -3.91 8.47
CA THR A 120 3.73 -3.74 7.21
C THR A 120 3.92 -2.31 6.74
N ARG A 121 4.35 -2.12 5.49
CA ARG A 121 4.62 -0.79 4.95
C ARG A 121 4.08 -0.66 3.53
N ILE A 122 3.58 0.52 3.21
CA ILE A 122 3.25 0.87 1.82
C ILE A 122 4.57 0.98 1.05
N ILE A 123 4.69 0.23 -0.03
CA ILE A 123 5.88 0.19 -0.90
C ILE A 123 5.64 0.85 -2.26
N GLY A 124 4.38 1.10 -2.62
CA GLY A 124 4.03 1.77 -3.86
C GLY A 124 2.52 1.88 -4.08
N GLN A 125 2.14 2.44 -5.23
CA GLN A 125 0.74 2.53 -5.65
C GLN A 125 0.63 2.41 -7.17
N ILE A 126 -0.39 1.69 -7.63
CA ILE A 126 -0.73 1.54 -9.05
C ILE A 126 -1.45 2.80 -9.52
N ALA A 127 -0.90 3.44 -10.55
CA ALA A 127 -1.55 4.54 -11.25
C ALA A 127 -2.44 4.00 -12.39
N LEU A 128 -3.65 4.53 -12.51
CA LEU A 128 -4.55 4.25 -13.62
C LEU A 128 -4.69 5.49 -14.50
N ALA A 129 -4.90 5.27 -15.80
CA ALA A 129 -5.14 6.35 -16.76
C ALA A 129 -6.51 6.17 -17.42
N LYS A 130 -7.26 7.27 -17.55
CA LYS A 130 -8.51 7.34 -18.29
C LYS A 130 -8.37 8.30 -19.46
N PHE A 131 -8.90 7.90 -20.61
CA PHE A 131 -8.95 8.72 -21.81
C PHE A 131 -10.38 9.19 -22.07
N ALA A 132 -10.53 10.34 -22.72
CA ALA A 132 -11.85 10.88 -23.07
C ALA A 132 -12.55 10.01 -24.12
N ALA A 133 -11.81 9.53 -25.13
CA ALA A 133 -12.30 8.62 -26.16
C ALA A 133 -11.44 7.33 -26.22
N PRO A 134 -11.74 6.31 -25.38
CA PRO A 134 -10.96 5.08 -25.32
C PRO A 134 -10.96 4.25 -26.60
N THR A 135 -12.03 4.34 -27.41
CA THR A 135 -12.15 3.63 -28.70
C THR A 135 -11.21 4.17 -29.78
N GLU A 136 -10.71 5.39 -29.60
CA GLU A 136 -9.82 6.09 -30.54
C GLU A 136 -8.34 5.92 -30.18
N LEU A 137 -8.02 5.04 -29.21
CA LEU A 137 -6.64 4.71 -28.89
C LEU A 137 -5.99 3.91 -30.02
N THR A 138 -4.71 4.19 -30.27
CA THR A 138 -3.97 3.47 -31.31
C THR A 138 -3.47 2.14 -30.76
N LYS A 139 -3.84 1.04 -31.42
CA LYS A 139 -3.37 -0.29 -31.02
C LYS A 139 -1.90 -0.47 -31.40
N ILE A 140 -1.04 -0.64 -30.39
CA ILE A 140 0.41 -0.87 -30.57
C ILE A 140 0.69 -2.38 -30.72
N GLY A 141 -0.23 -3.23 -30.26
CA GLY A 141 -0.10 -4.68 -30.28
C GLY A 141 0.21 -5.26 -28.89
N ARG A 142 0.23 -6.59 -28.74
CA ARG A 142 0.43 -7.27 -27.43
C ARG A 142 -0.51 -6.75 -26.32
N ASN A 143 -1.76 -6.41 -26.66
CA ASN A 143 -2.75 -5.77 -25.78
C ASN A 143 -2.36 -4.36 -25.27
N LEU A 144 -1.37 -3.72 -25.87
CA LEU A 144 -0.98 -2.35 -25.58
C LEU A 144 -1.68 -1.36 -26.52
N TYR A 145 -2.05 -0.22 -25.93
CA TYR A 145 -2.68 0.91 -26.60
C TYR A 145 -1.88 2.17 -26.30
N GLY A 146 -1.74 3.04 -27.31
CA GLY A 146 -1.10 4.35 -27.21
C GLY A 146 -2.10 5.47 -27.39
N GLU A 147 -1.77 6.63 -26.82
CA GLU A 147 -2.53 7.86 -27.06
C GLU A 147 -2.51 8.25 -28.54
N SER A 148 -3.62 8.80 -29.01
CA SER A 148 -3.77 9.37 -30.33
C SER A 148 -4.31 10.81 -30.22
N TYR A 149 -4.23 11.56 -31.30
CA TYR A 149 -4.84 12.90 -31.34
C TYR A 149 -6.35 12.84 -31.02
N SER A 150 -7.04 11.81 -31.50
CA SER A 150 -8.48 11.63 -31.32
C SER A 150 -8.87 11.06 -29.95
N SER A 151 -7.99 10.33 -29.26
CA SER A 151 -8.29 9.77 -27.93
C SER A 151 -8.31 10.82 -26.81
N GLY A 152 -7.64 11.95 -27.05
CA GLY A 152 -7.31 12.95 -26.04
C GLY A 152 -6.16 12.51 -25.13
N GLN A 153 -5.81 13.38 -24.19
CA GLN A 153 -4.73 13.15 -23.22
C GLN A 153 -5.15 12.20 -22.08
N PRO A 154 -4.21 11.45 -21.49
CA PRO A 154 -4.47 10.61 -20.33
C PRO A 154 -4.73 11.44 -19.08
N ILE A 155 -5.83 11.13 -18.38
CA ILE A 155 -6.10 11.59 -17.02
C ILE A 155 -5.62 10.50 -16.07
N VAL A 156 -4.50 10.74 -15.40
CA VAL A 156 -3.88 9.79 -14.48
C VAL A 156 -4.36 10.04 -13.05
N GLY A 157 -4.65 8.97 -12.32
CA GLY A 157 -5.05 9.05 -10.92
C GLY A 157 -4.94 7.73 -10.18
N ALA A 158 -5.25 7.77 -8.88
CA ALA A 158 -5.34 6.59 -8.05
C ALA A 158 -6.57 5.75 -8.41
N ALA A 159 -6.46 4.43 -8.26
CA ALA A 159 -7.62 3.56 -8.43
C ALA A 159 -8.72 3.91 -7.41
N SER A 160 -9.97 3.70 -7.80
CA SER A 160 -11.17 4.06 -7.04
C SER A 160 -11.35 5.57 -6.76
N SER A 161 -10.65 6.45 -7.50
CA SER A 161 -10.78 7.91 -7.39
C SER A 161 -11.13 8.55 -8.74
N GLY A 162 -11.76 9.73 -8.76
CA GLY A 162 -11.95 10.51 -9.99
C GLY A 162 -12.72 9.80 -11.14
N GLY A 163 -13.58 8.83 -10.81
CA GLY A 163 -14.29 8.02 -11.80
C GLY A 163 -13.41 6.96 -12.50
N LEU A 164 -12.24 6.64 -11.93
CA LEU A 164 -11.43 5.48 -12.27
C LEU A 164 -11.97 4.23 -11.55
N GLY A 165 -11.78 3.06 -12.18
CA GLY A 165 -12.16 1.77 -11.60
C GLY A 165 -11.32 1.38 -10.39
N ARG A 166 -11.71 0.30 -9.72
CA ARG A 166 -10.93 -0.35 -8.65
C ARG A 166 -10.00 -1.41 -9.23
N VAL A 167 -8.91 -1.70 -8.52
CA VAL A 167 -8.03 -2.82 -8.85
C VAL A 167 -8.53 -4.08 -8.15
N LEU A 168 -8.49 -5.22 -8.83
CA LEU A 168 -8.71 -6.53 -8.23
C LEU A 168 -7.40 -7.32 -8.27
N SER A 169 -6.80 -7.53 -7.11
CA SER A 169 -5.59 -8.34 -6.97
C SER A 169 -5.88 -9.82 -7.20
N ASN A 170 -4.90 -10.56 -7.73
CA ASN A 170 -4.97 -12.01 -7.91
C ASN A 170 -6.12 -12.50 -8.82
N THR A 171 -6.56 -11.64 -9.74
CA THR A 171 -7.60 -11.95 -10.74
C THR A 171 -7.09 -11.57 -12.12
N LEU A 172 -7.51 -12.31 -13.14
CA LEU A 172 -7.22 -12.03 -14.55
C LEU A 172 -8.53 -11.67 -15.28
N GLU A 173 -8.51 -10.55 -16.00
CA GLU A 173 -9.63 -10.16 -16.86
C GLU A 173 -9.62 -10.99 -18.16
N ILE A 174 -10.78 -11.57 -18.49
CA ILE A 174 -10.97 -12.43 -19.67
C ILE A 174 -11.50 -11.59 -20.83
N SER A 175 -11.24 -12.04 -22.06
CA SER A 175 -11.81 -11.43 -23.27
C SER A 175 -13.33 -11.27 -23.18
N ASN A 176 -13.84 -10.14 -23.64
CA ASN A 176 -15.27 -9.84 -23.73
C ASN A 176 -15.97 -10.47 -24.96
N VAL A 177 -15.31 -11.38 -25.68
CA VAL A 177 -15.80 -11.95 -26.95
C VAL A 177 -16.67 -13.19 -26.69
N ASP A 178 -17.88 -13.18 -27.24
CA ASP A 178 -18.75 -14.36 -27.29
C ASP A 178 -18.52 -15.16 -28.58
N LEU A 179 -18.02 -16.39 -28.43
CA LEU A 179 -17.71 -17.26 -29.56
C LEU A 179 -18.94 -17.59 -30.41
N ALA A 180 -20.12 -17.80 -29.82
CA ALA A 180 -21.31 -18.19 -30.57
C ALA A 180 -21.76 -17.07 -31.53
N GLU A 181 -21.75 -15.82 -31.05
CA GLU A 181 -22.09 -14.66 -31.87
C GLU A 181 -21.06 -14.44 -32.99
N GLU A 182 -19.77 -14.57 -32.67
CA GLU A 182 -18.71 -14.42 -33.67
C GLU A 182 -18.74 -15.51 -34.75
N PHE A 183 -19.13 -16.75 -34.40
CA PHE A 183 -19.36 -17.80 -35.39
C PHE A 183 -20.54 -17.50 -36.31
N ILE A 184 -21.64 -16.96 -35.78
CA ILE A 184 -22.79 -16.55 -36.61
C ILE A 184 -22.39 -15.41 -37.56
N LYS A 185 -21.65 -14.41 -37.08
CA LYS A 185 -21.11 -13.33 -37.92
C LYS A 185 -20.22 -13.88 -39.03
N MET A 186 -19.34 -14.82 -38.72
CA MET A 186 -18.48 -15.48 -39.72
C MET A 186 -19.31 -16.22 -40.77
N ILE A 187 -20.31 -17.01 -40.36
CA ILE A 187 -21.19 -17.76 -41.28
C ILE A 187 -21.98 -16.79 -42.16
N SER A 188 -22.48 -15.68 -41.60
CA SER A 188 -23.19 -14.64 -42.35
C SER A 188 -22.28 -13.99 -43.40
N ALA A 189 -21.05 -13.61 -43.01
CA ALA A 189 -20.07 -13.07 -43.92
C ALA A 189 -19.70 -14.07 -45.05
N GLN A 190 -19.53 -15.35 -44.72
CA GLN A 190 -19.28 -16.41 -45.70
C GLN A 190 -20.45 -16.60 -46.67
N ARG A 191 -21.69 -16.63 -46.17
CA ARG A 191 -22.89 -16.72 -47.02
C ARG A 191 -23.04 -15.49 -47.91
N GLY A 192 -22.74 -14.30 -47.40
CA GLY A 192 -22.70 -13.06 -48.19
C GLY A 192 -21.66 -13.14 -49.31
N PHE A 193 -20.45 -13.61 -49.01
CA PHE A 193 -19.41 -13.83 -50.00
C PHE A 193 -19.81 -14.86 -51.08
N GLN A 194 -20.43 -15.97 -50.67
CA GLN A 194 -20.94 -16.98 -51.60
C GLN A 194 -22.06 -16.45 -52.49
N ALA A 195 -22.99 -15.67 -51.93
CA ALA A 195 -24.05 -15.04 -52.70
C ALA A 195 -23.48 -14.04 -53.72
N ASN A 196 -22.55 -13.18 -53.31
CA ASN A 196 -21.87 -12.25 -54.21
C ASN A 196 -21.09 -12.97 -55.31
N SER A 197 -20.43 -14.09 -54.98
CA SER A 197 -19.70 -14.91 -55.97
C SER A 197 -20.65 -15.54 -56.99
N ARG A 198 -21.80 -16.06 -56.55
CA ARG A 198 -22.82 -16.61 -57.48
C ARG A 198 -23.39 -15.54 -58.39
N ILE A 199 -23.66 -14.33 -57.87
CA ILE A 199 -24.12 -13.21 -58.70
C ILE A 199 -23.11 -12.91 -59.81
N ILE A 200 -21.81 -12.89 -59.51
CA ILE A 200 -20.75 -12.70 -60.51
C ILE A 200 -20.80 -13.81 -61.55
N THR A 201 -20.78 -15.09 -61.16
CA THR A 201 -20.83 -16.22 -62.11
C THR A 201 -22.06 -16.15 -63.01
N THR A 202 -23.24 -15.90 -62.44
CA THR A 202 -24.46 -15.78 -63.26
C THR A 202 -24.43 -14.58 -64.20
N THR A 203 -23.75 -13.50 -63.81
CA THR A 203 -23.58 -12.32 -64.68
C THR A 203 -22.61 -12.64 -65.82
N ASP A 204 -21.53 -13.36 -65.54
CA ASP A 204 -20.57 -13.81 -66.55
C ASP A 204 -21.21 -14.76 -67.57
N ASP A 205 -22.03 -15.71 -67.10
CA ASP A 205 -22.77 -16.63 -67.97
C ASP A 205 -23.74 -15.88 -68.91
N LEU A 206 -24.48 -14.90 -68.39
CA LEU A 206 -25.38 -14.06 -69.20
C LEU A 206 -24.61 -13.21 -70.23
N LEU A 207 -23.45 -12.65 -69.85
CA LEU A 207 -22.60 -11.91 -70.77
C LEU A 207 -22.06 -12.80 -71.90
N GLN A 208 -21.68 -14.04 -71.59
CA GLN A 208 -21.22 -14.99 -72.58
C GLN A 208 -22.34 -15.37 -73.56
N GLU A 209 -23.56 -15.55 -73.08
CA GLU A 209 -24.73 -15.82 -73.93
C GLU A 209 -25.06 -14.63 -74.86
N LEU A 210 -24.98 -13.39 -74.36
CA LEU A 210 -25.14 -12.19 -75.18
C LEU A 210 -24.09 -12.05 -76.28
N VAL A 211 -22.83 -12.39 -76.01
CA VAL A 211 -21.76 -12.38 -77.03
C VAL A 211 -22.04 -13.41 -78.12
N ASN A 212 -22.56 -14.59 -77.76
CA ASN A 212 -22.90 -15.66 -78.70
C ASN A 212 -24.12 -15.34 -79.57
N LEU A 213 -25.03 -14.47 -79.11
CA LEU A 213 -26.19 -13.97 -79.86
C LEU A 213 -25.85 -12.96 -80.97
N LYS A 214 -24.64 -12.37 -80.96
CA LYS A 214 -24.18 -11.42 -81.98
C LYS A 214 -23.64 -12.10 -83.25
N ARG A 215 -23.83 -13.40 -83.41
CA ARG A 215 -23.38 -14.19 -84.57
C ARG A 215 -24.53 -14.52 -85.51
#